data_AF-A0A2S0PF24-F1
#
_entry.id   AF-A0A2S0PF24-F1
#
_cell.length_a   1.000
_cell.length_b   1.000
_cell.length_c   1.000
_cell.angle_alpha   90.00
_cell.angle_beta   90.00
_cell.angle_gamma   90.00
#
_symmetry.space_group_name_H-M   'P 1'
#
loop_
_entity.id
_entity.type
_entity.pdbx_description
1 polymer ?
#
loop_
_entity_poly.entity_id
_entity_poly.type
_entity_poly.pdbx_seq_one_letter_code
_entity_poly.pdbx_strand_id
1 'polypeptide(L)' 'MLKTLTFAAVHFTVAFTVAYLLTGSLGIASLLAMVEPLCNTVAYFFHEKAWNALGRARRQSQAVAGAGI' A
#
# COMPACT_ATOMS: atom_id res chain seq x y z
N MET A 1 -20.29 9.36 3.43
CA MET A 1 -18.95 9.94 3.62
C MET A 1 -18.51 10.04 5.08
N LEU A 2 -19.42 10.18 6.05
CA LEU A 2 -19.06 10.13 7.49
C LEU A 2 -18.35 8.82 7.91
N LYS A 3 -18.75 7.65 7.37
CA LYS A 3 -18.08 6.36 7.65
C LYS A 3 -16.60 6.37 7.28
N THR A 4 -16.26 6.95 6.14
CA THR A 4 -14.88 7.08 5.66
C THR A 4 -14.08 8.04 6.54
N LEU A 5 -14.71 9.14 6.97
CA LEU A 5 -14.09 10.14 7.83
C LEU A 5 -13.80 9.59 9.24
N THR A 6 -14.78 8.89 9.84
CA THR A 6 -14.62 8.20 11.13
C THR A 6 -13.55 7.12 11.05
N PHE A 7 -13.49 6.35 9.96
CA PHE A 7 -12.45 5.34 9.76
C PHE A 7 -11.06 5.96 9.72
N ALA A 8 -10.88 7.04 8.95
CA ALA A 8 -9.62 7.78 8.91
C ALA A 8 -9.25 8.36 10.28
N ALA A 9 -10.20 8.99 10.99
CA ALA A 9 -9.95 9.56 12.30
C ALA A 9 -9.52 8.51 13.34
N VAL A 10 -10.16 7.35 13.38
CA VAL A 10 -9.78 6.24 14.29
C VAL A 10 -8.39 5.73 13.94
N HIS A 11 -8.09 5.52 12.66
CA HIS A 11 -6.79 5.05 12.20
C HIS A 11 -5.66 6.01 12.58
N PHE A 12 -5.81 7.32 12.30
CA PHE A 12 -4.84 8.34 12.69
C PHE A 12 -4.65 8.39 14.21
N THR A 13 -5.73 8.27 14.98
CA THR A 13 -5.67 8.30 16.45
C THR A 13 -4.93 7.09 17.01
N VAL A 14 -5.20 5.88 16.49
CA VAL A 14 -4.52 4.65 16.93
C VAL A 14 -3.03 4.68 16.53
N ALA A 15 -2.72 5.02 15.27
CA ALA A 15 -1.34 5.11 14.78
C ALA A 15 -0.52 6.12 15.60
N PHE A 16 -1.09 7.30 15.86
CA PHE A 16 -0.45 8.33 16.69
C PHE A 16 -0.24 7.87 18.14
N THR A 17 -1.25 7.23 18.74
CA THR A 17 -1.19 6.76 20.14
C THR A 17 -0.14 5.66 20.32
N VAL A 18 -0.11 4.67 19.43
CA VAL A 18 0.88 3.58 19.48
C VAL A 18 2.30 4.12 19.27
N ALA A 19 2.48 5.04 18.32
CA ALA A 19 3.77 5.67 18.07
C ALA A 19 4.27 6.51 19.26
N TYR A 20 3.38 7.29 19.86
CA TYR A 20 3.68 8.12 21.02
C TYR A 20 4.03 7.26 22.23
N LEU A 21 3.32 6.15 22.47
CA LEU A 21 3.64 5.21 23.55
C LEU A 21 5.00 4.53 23.37
N LEU A 22 5.37 4.16 22.14
CA LEU A 22 6.64 3.50 21.87
C LEU A 22 7.84 4.46 21.91
N THR A 23 7.63 5.73 21.56
CA THR A 23 8.73 6.68 21.31
C THR A 23 8.82 7.80 22.35
N GLY A 24 7.71 8.17 22.98
CA GLY A 24 7.60 9.35 23.85
C GLY A 24 7.73 10.70 23.13
N SER A 25 7.74 10.72 21.79
CA SER A 25 7.97 11.93 20.98
C SER A 25 6.85 12.17 19.98
N LEU A 26 6.27 13.38 20.04
CA LEU A 26 5.18 13.83 19.15
C LEU A 26 5.60 13.89 17.67
N GLY A 27 6.87 14.13 17.38
CA GLY A 27 7.38 14.23 15.99
C GLY A 27 7.42 12.87 15.28
N ILE A 28 7.77 11.81 16.01
CA ILE A 28 7.79 10.46 15.45
C ILE A 28 6.37 9.92 15.30
N ALA A 29 5.44 10.32 16.17
CA ALA A 29 4.03 9.95 16.06
C ALA A 29 3.33 10.49 14.81
N SER A 30 3.66 11.72 14.42
CA SER A 30 3.14 12.32 13.18
C SER A 30 3.75 11.69 11.93
N LEU A 31 5.04 11.34 11.96
CA LEU A 31 5.69 10.59 10.88
C LEU A 31 5.09 9.18 10.72
N LEU A 32 4.84 8.49 11.82
CA LEU A 32 4.27 7.13 11.78
C LEU A 32 2.83 7.14 11.25
N ALA A 33 2.04 8.15 11.59
CA ALA A 33 0.69 8.32 11.06
C ALA A 33 0.64 8.46 9.53
N MET A 34 1.72 8.95 8.90
CA MET A 34 1.86 9.00 7.45
C MET A 34 2.49 7.73 6.86
N VAL A 35 3.14 6.90 7.68
CA VAL A 35 3.88 5.73 7.22
C VAL A 35 2.95 4.62 6.73
N GLU A 36 1.81 4.42 7.38
CA GLU A 36 0.87 3.35 7.00
C GLU A 36 0.29 3.54 5.58
N PRO A 37 -0.29 4.71 5.23
CA PRO A 37 -0.73 4.93 3.86
C PRO A 37 0.42 4.91 2.86
N LEU A 38 1.62 5.38 3.25
CA LEU A 38 2.80 5.36 2.37
C LEU A 38 3.26 3.92 2.08
N CYS A 39 3.35 3.07 3.11
CA CYS A 39 3.65 1.65 2.96
C CYS A 39 2.57 0.95 2.14
N ASN A 40 1.29 1.27 2.35
CA ASN A 40 0.20 0.70 1.55
C ASN A 40 0.31 1.09 0.07
N THR A 41 0.64 2.35 -0.23
CA THR A 41 0.87 2.82 -1.62
C THR A 41 2.11 2.17 -2.24
N VAL A 42 3.22 2.06 -1.49
CA VAL A 42 4.46 1.43 -1.98
C VAL A 42 4.24 -0.06 -2.23
N ALA A 43 3.62 -0.78 -1.29
CA ALA A 43 3.29 -2.19 -1.44
C ALA A 43 2.37 -2.41 -2.65
N TYR A 44 1.35 -1.57 -2.84
CA TYR A 44 0.46 -1.65 -3.99
C TYR A 44 1.21 -1.39 -5.31
N PHE A 45 2.12 -0.42 -5.34
CA PHE A 45 2.95 -0.13 -6.51
C PHE A 45 3.84 -1.33 -6.90
N PHE A 46 4.50 -1.95 -5.92
CA PHE A 46 5.30 -3.16 -6.17
C PHE A 46 4.43 -4.35 -6.58
N HIS A 47 3.25 -4.52 -5.95
CA HIS A 47 2.30 -5.55 -6.30
C HIS A 47 1.82 -5.43 -7.75
N GLU A 48 1.41 -4.23 -8.19
CA GLU A 48 1.04 -3.97 -9.59
C GLU A 48 2.23 -4.18 -10.53
N LYS A 49 3.42 -3.71 -10.16
CA LYS A 49 4.62 -3.87 -10.99
C LYS A 49 4.98 -5.35 -11.19
N ALA A 50 4.92 -6.15 -10.12
CA ALA A 50 5.16 -7.59 -10.17
C ALA A 50 4.07 -8.31 -10.98
N TRP A 51 2.80 -7.96 -10.75
CA TRP A 51 1.67 -8.56 -11.45
C TRP A 51 1.68 -8.24 -12.95
N ASN A 52 2.01 -7.00 -13.32
CA ASN A 52 2.09 -6.57 -14.71
C ASN A 52 3.33 -7.16 -15.42
N ALA A 53 4.43 -7.42 -14.70
CA ALA A 53 5.56 -8.18 -15.23
C ALA A 53 5.18 -9.65 -15.49
N LEU A 54 4.48 -10.29 -14.55
CA LEU A 54 4.01 -11.67 -14.70
C LEU A 54 2.94 -11.82 -15.79
N GLY A 55 2.04 -10.83 -15.90
CA GLY A 55 1.01 -10.76 -16.94
C GLY A 55 1.58 -10.54 -18.34
N ARG A 56 2.66 -9.77 -18.48
CA ARG A 56 3.38 -9.61 -19.77
C ARG A 56 4.05 -10.91 -20.21
N ALA A 57 4.67 -11.66 -19.30
CA ALA A 57 5.23 -12.98 -19.61
C ALA A 57 4.16 -13.94 -20.14
N ARG A 58 2.97 -13.95 -19.51
CA ARG A 58 1.86 -14.83 -19.93
C ARG A 58 1.28 -14.46 -21.30
N ARG A 59 1.20 -13.16 -21.65
CA ARG A 59 0.74 -12.72 -22.99
C ARG A 59 1.73 -13.07 -24.09
N GLN A 60 3.03 -12.98 -23.83
CA GLN A 60 4.05 -13.30 -24.83
C GLN A 60 4.08 -14.80 -25.15
N SER A 61 3.89 -15.67 -24.14
CA SER A 61 3.74 -17.12 -24.36
C SER A 61 2.54 -17.49 -25.22
N GLN A 62 1.40 -16.78 -25.08
CA GLN A 62 0.22 -17.04 -25.90
C GLN A 62 0.31 -16.46 -27.32
N ALA A 63 0.97 -15.32 -27.50
CA ALA A 63 1.20 -14.75 -28.83
C ALA A 63 2.12 -15.63 -29.69
N VAL A 64 3.15 -16.24 -29.09
CA VAL A 64 4.05 -17.18 -29.80
C VAL A 64 3.34 -18.51 -30.09
N ALA A 65 2.49 -19.01 -29.19
CA ALA A 65 1.71 -20.23 -29.41
C ALA A 65 0.60 -20.05 -30.47
N GLY A 66 0.01 -18.86 -30.58
CA GLY A 66 -1.05 -18.56 -31.56
C GLY A 66 -0.56 -18.17 -32.95
N ALA A 67 0.71 -17.80 -33.11
CA ALA A 67 1.32 -17.47 -34.41
C ALA A 67 1.94 -18.69 -35.12
N GLY A 68 1.90 -19.87 -34.48
CA GLY A 68 2.42 -21.14 -35.01
C GLY A 68 1.36 -22.09 -35.57
N ILE A 69 0.12 -21.62 -35.75
CA ILE A 69 -0.98 -22.33 -36.43
C ILE A 69 -1.36 -21.67 -37.74
#